data_AF-A0A2H1JH21-F1
#
_entry.id   AF-A0A2H1JH21-F1
#
_cell.length_a   1.000
_cell.length_b   1.000
_cell.length_c   1.000
_cell.angle_alpha   90.00
_cell.angle_beta   90.00
_cell.angle_gamma   90.00
#
_symmetry.space_group_name_H-M   'P 1'
#
loop_
_entity.id
_entity.type
_entity.pdbx_description
1 polymer ?
#
loop_
_entity_poly.entity_id
_entity_poly.type
_entity_poly.pdbx_seq_one_letter_code
_entity_poly.pdbx_strand_id
1 'polypeptide(L)'
;MNSAKGFYARLGRTGASATVPSAADGAAELNEAQRQEPTTIVDGQWPRFVAGGPEQVRATLEQMLDESGADELMVQDMIADPADRRHSHKLLAGAFGLTPRHT
;
A
#
# COMPACT_ATOMS: atom_id res chain seq x y z
N MET A 1 -0.73 4.95 -11.36
CA MET A 1 -0.41 4.70 -9.93
C MET A 1 -1.24 5.66 -9.08
N ASN A 2 -1.70 5.25 -7.88
CA ASN A 2 -2.58 6.00 -6.95
C ASN A 2 -1.93 6.13 -5.55
N SER A 3 -2.34 7.08 -4.68
CA SER A 3 -1.63 7.35 -3.40
C SER A 3 -2.51 7.24 -2.14
N ALA A 4 -2.26 6.19 -1.34
CA ALA A 4 -2.88 6.00 -0.04
C ALA A 4 -2.55 7.12 0.96
N LYS A 5 -1.28 7.55 0.98
CA LYS A 5 -0.84 8.74 1.75
C LYS A 5 -1.61 9.98 1.32
N GLY A 6 -1.84 10.15 0.02
CA GLY A 6 -2.60 11.26 -0.55
C GLY A 6 -4.05 11.28 -0.06
N PHE A 7 -4.71 10.12 0.03
CA PHE A 7 -6.06 10.03 0.60
C PHE A 7 -6.10 10.52 2.06
N TYR A 8 -5.22 10.03 2.92
CA TYR A 8 -5.21 10.46 4.33
C TYR A 8 -4.78 11.93 4.50
N ALA A 9 -3.90 12.43 3.63
CA ALA A 9 -3.58 13.86 3.59
C ALA A 9 -4.81 14.71 3.21
N ARG A 10 -5.59 14.28 2.21
CA ARG A 10 -6.87 14.93 1.83
C ARG A 10 -7.91 14.84 2.93
N LEU A 11 -8.04 13.69 3.59
CA LEU A 11 -8.96 13.49 4.71
C LEU A 11 -8.68 14.50 5.83
N GLY A 12 -7.41 14.74 6.17
CA GLY A 12 -7.02 15.73 7.18
C GLY A 12 -7.35 17.19 6.80
N ARG A 13 -7.47 17.51 5.51
CA ARG A 13 -7.78 18.87 5.02
C ARG A 13 -9.26 19.10 4.71
N THR A 14 -9.93 18.09 4.16
CA THR A 14 -11.27 18.19 3.56
C THR A 14 -12.34 17.40 4.32
N GLY A 15 -11.95 16.56 5.28
CA GLY A 15 -12.87 15.73 6.05
C GLY A 15 -13.58 14.69 5.17
N ALA A 16 -14.85 14.42 5.48
CA ALA A 16 -15.61 13.32 4.89
C ALA A 16 -15.80 13.38 3.35
N SER A 17 -15.51 14.52 2.72
CA SER A 17 -15.57 14.66 1.25
C SER A 17 -14.30 14.19 0.54
N ALA A 18 -13.30 13.67 1.27
CA ALA A 18 -12.05 13.21 0.68
C ALA A 18 -12.27 12.03 -0.29
N THR A 19 -11.63 12.13 -1.46
CA THR A 19 -11.59 11.06 -2.47
C THR A 19 -10.17 10.54 -2.64
N VAL A 20 -10.05 9.26 -3.04
CA VAL A 20 -8.74 8.64 -3.31
C VAL A 20 -8.10 9.34 -4.52
N PRO A 21 -6.91 9.96 -4.36
CA PRO A 21 -6.22 10.63 -5.46
C PRO A 21 -5.52 9.65 -6.41
N SER A 22 -5.17 10.15 -7.59
CA SER A 22 -4.07 9.56 -8.36
C SER A 22 -2.75 9.66 -7.60
N ALA A 23 -1.70 8.93 -8.00
CA ALA A 23 -0.42 8.96 -7.29
C ALA A 23 0.29 10.26 -7.62
N ALA A 24 0.16 10.74 -8.85
CA ALA A 24 0.70 12.02 -9.26
C ALA A 24 0.08 13.14 -8.41
N ASP A 25 -1.25 13.20 -8.33
CA ASP A 25 -1.94 14.21 -7.52
C ASP A 25 -1.61 14.04 -6.05
N GLY A 26 -1.68 12.81 -5.54
CA GLY A 26 -1.40 12.51 -4.15
C GLY A 26 0.03 12.90 -3.77
N ALA A 27 1.03 12.61 -4.60
CA ALA A 27 2.42 12.97 -4.35
C ALA A 27 2.64 14.49 -4.38
N ALA A 28 1.97 15.20 -5.29
CA ALA A 28 2.00 16.67 -5.36
C ALA A 28 1.36 17.32 -4.11
N GLU A 29 0.40 16.65 -3.48
CA GLU A 29 -0.31 17.14 -2.31
C GLU A 29 0.35 16.82 -0.95
N LEU A 30 1.33 15.92 -0.92
CA LEU A 30 2.00 15.57 0.34
C LEU A 30 2.85 16.74 0.83
N ASN A 31 2.90 16.92 2.15
CA ASN A 31 3.95 17.72 2.77
C ASN A 31 5.23 16.86 2.96
N GLU A 32 6.30 17.49 3.45
CA GLU A 32 7.60 16.80 3.59
C GLU A 32 7.57 15.63 4.58
N ALA A 33 6.92 15.81 5.73
CA ALA A 33 6.78 14.74 6.72
C ALA A 33 6.03 13.53 6.14
N GLN A 34 4.94 13.77 5.40
CA GLN A 34 4.15 12.70 4.77
C GLN A 34 4.92 11.98 3.66
N ARG A 35 5.75 12.69 2.90
CA ARG A 35 6.67 12.06 1.93
C ARG A 35 7.63 11.11 2.62
N GLN A 36 8.20 11.55 3.75
CA GLN A 36 9.20 10.80 4.51
C GLN A 36 8.62 9.66 5.36
N GLU A 37 7.29 9.58 5.55
CA GLU A 37 6.67 8.44 6.25
C GLU A 37 7.16 7.10 5.65
N PRO A 38 7.67 6.16 6.47
CA PRO A 38 8.21 4.91 5.96
C PRO A 38 7.12 4.06 5.31
N THR A 39 7.52 3.32 4.28
CA THR A 39 6.65 2.36 3.56
C THR A 39 7.12 0.91 3.69
N THR A 40 8.17 0.72 4.47
CA THR A 40 8.75 -0.56 4.90
C THR A 40 8.97 -0.49 6.40
N ILE A 41 9.34 -1.62 7.03
CA ILE A 41 9.74 -1.63 8.43
C ILE A 41 11.04 -0.84 8.59
N VAL A 42 11.07 0.08 9.55
CA VAL A 42 12.25 0.88 9.93
C VAL A 42 12.34 0.84 11.45
N ASP A 43 13.52 0.53 11.98
CA ASP A 43 13.77 0.43 13.44
C ASP A 43 12.77 -0.47 14.18
N GLY A 44 12.35 -1.57 13.53
CA GLY A 44 11.37 -2.52 14.08
C GLY A 44 9.93 -1.99 14.16
N GLN A 45 9.64 -0.82 13.59
CA GLN A 45 8.30 -0.26 13.55
C GLN A 45 7.61 -0.58 12.23
N TRP A 46 6.37 -1.10 12.32
CA TRP A 46 5.55 -1.39 11.14
C TRP A 46 5.11 -0.10 10.45
N PRO A 47 5.18 -0.04 9.11
CA PRO A 47 4.72 1.12 8.37
C PRO A 47 3.19 1.18 8.39
N ARG A 48 2.66 2.41 8.36
CA ARG A 48 1.22 2.62 8.19
C ARG A 48 0.72 2.13 6.82
N PHE A 49 1.54 2.27 5.79
CA PHE A 49 1.27 1.81 4.42
C PHE A 49 2.45 1.03 3.91
N VAL A 50 2.23 -0.18 3.38
CA VAL A 50 3.27 -0.93 2.66
C VAL A 50 3.24 -0.51 1.20
N ALA A 51 4.37 -0.05 0.67
CA ALA A 51 4.51 0.33 -0.74
C ALA A 51 5.95 0.16 -1.22
N GLY A 52 6.14 -0.14 -2.49
CA GLY A 52 7.46 -0.35 -3.09
C GLY A 52 7.42 -1.25 -4.32
N GLY A 53 8.58 -1.76 -4.71
CA GLY A 53 8.65 -2.82 -5.72
C GLY A 53 8.12 -4.17 -5.19
N PRO A 54 7.74 -5.12 -6.05
CA PRO A 54 7.14 -6.40 -5.63
C PRO A 54 7.96 -7.15 -4.57
N GLU A 55 9.27 -7.29 -4.75
CA GLU A 55 10.16 -7.97 -3.79
C GLU A 55 10.25 -7.24 -2.44
N GLN A 56 10.27 -5.90 -2.46
CA GLN A 56 10.31 -5.09 -1.24
C GLN A 56 9.01 -5.19 -0.44
N VAL A 57 7.87 -5.15 -1.15
CA VAL A 57 6.54 -5.34 -0.55
C VAL A 57 6.45 -6.75 0.04
N ARG A 58 6.87 -7.78 -0.71
CA ARG A 58 6.91 -9.16 -0.23
C ARG A 58 7.73 -9.30 1.05
N ALA A 59 8.99 -8.84 1.04
CA ALA A 59 9.88 -8.95 2.20
C ALA A 59 9.30 -8.24 3.44
N THR A 60 8.69 -7.06 3.24
CA THR A 60 8.04 -6.32 4.34
C THR A 60 6.86 -7.10 4.91
N LEU A 61 6.02 -7.67 4.05
CA LEU A 61 4.83 -8.43 4.46
C LEU A 61 5.18 -9.78 5.10
N GLU A 62 6.20 -10.48 4.60
CA GLU A 62 6.72 -11.71 5.21
C GLU A 62 7.26 -11.45 6.62
N GLN A 63 8.02 -10.36 6.82
CA GLN A 63 8.46 -9.96 8.16
C GLN A 63 7.28 -9.65 9.09
N MET A 64 6.24 -8.97 8.60
CA MET A 64 5.03 -8.70 9.40
C MET A 64 4.30 -10.00 9.79
N LEU A 65 4.24 -10.99 8.89
CA LEU A 65 3.68 -12.31 9.18
C LEU A 65 4.48 -13.03 10.27
N ASP A 66 5.81 -13.08 10.12
CA ASP A 66 6.70 -13.73 11.07
C ASP A 66 6.60 -13.11 12.48
N GLU A 67 6.55 -11.78 12.57
CA GLU A 67 6.46 -11.06 13.84
C GLU A 67 5.08 -11.16 14.51
N SER A 68 4.00 -11.27 13.73
CA SER A 68 2.64 -11.38 14.27
C SER A 68 2.17 -12.81 14.52
N GLY A 69 2.80 -13.79 13.87
CA GLY A 69 2.33 -15.18 13.87
C GLY A 69 1.00 -15.37 13.13
N ALA A 70 0.61 -14.44 12.26
CA ALA A 70 -0.60 -14.59 11.46
C ALA A 70 -0.41 -15.63 10.34
N ASP A 71 -1.46 -16.40 10.05
CA ASP A 71 -1.43 -17.39 8.98
C ASP A 71 -1.71 -16.77 7.59
N GLU A 72 -2.40 -15.63 7.55
CA GLU A 72 -2.89 -14.99 6.34
C GLU A 72 -2.79 -13.46 6.39
N LEU A 73 -2.66 -12.83 5.21
CA LEU A 73 -2.69 -11.37 5.03
C LEU A 73 -3.96 -10.94 4.29
N MET A 74 -4.74 -10.08 4.95
CA MET A 74 -5.89 -9.41 4.35
C MET A 74 -5.42 -8.09 3.70
N VAL A 75 -5.36 -8.06 2.37
CA VAL A 75 -4.82 -6.91 1.62
C VAL A 75 -5.92 -5.89 1.33
N GLN A 76 -5.79 -4.69 1.88
CA GLN A 76 -6.61 -3.53 1.55
C GLN A 76 -5.79 -2.52 0.75
N ASP A 77 -6.41 -1.88 -0.23
CA ASP A 77 -5.79 -0.83 -1.03
C ASP A 77 -6.65 0.44 -1.10
N MET A 78 -6.00 1.56 -1.40
CA MET A 78 -6.64 2.82 -1.77
C MET A 78 -6.09 3.26 -3.12
N ILE A 79 -6.42 2.48 -4.15
CA ILE A 79 -5.99 2.69 -5.52
C ILE A 79 -7.20 3.15 -6.35
N ALA A 80 -7.20 4.42 -6.78
CA ALA A 80 -8.33 5.03 -7.49
C ALA A 80 -8.67 4.36 -8.83
N ASP A 81 -7.66 4.03 -9.63
CA ASP A 81 -7.81 3.37 -10.92
C ASP A 81 -7.97 1.84 -10.75
N PRO A 82 -9.09 1.25 -11.22
CA PRO A 82 -9.31 -0.19 -11.16
C PRO A 82 -8.26 -1.03 -11.91
N ALA A 83 -7.65 -0.52 -12.97
CA ALA A 83 -6.61 -1.21 -13.73
C ALA A 83 -5.32 -1.30 -12.92
N ASP A 84 -4.91 -0.20 -12.27
CA ASP A 84 -3.78 -0.18 -11.35
C ASP A 84 -4.00 -1.14 -10.16
N ARG A 85 -5.23 -1.17 -9.61
CA ARG A 85 -5.57 -2.05 -8.50
C ARG A 85 -5.38 -3.52 -8.88
N ARG A 86 -5.93 -3.92 -10.03
CA ARG A 86 -5.75 -5.28 -10.56
C ARG A 86 -4.29 -5.61 -10.82
N HIS A 87 -3.52 -4.64 -11.33
CA HIS A 87 -2.10 -4.82 -11.58
C HIS A 87 -1.31 -5.04 -10.28
N SER A 88 -1.58 -4.24 -9.25
CA SER A 88 -0.98 -4.39 -7.91
C SER A 88 -1.26 -5.78 -7.33
N HIS A 89 -2.51 -6.24 -7.37
CA HIS A 89 -2.88 -7.57 -6.88
C HIS A 89 -2.22 -8.69 -7.69
N LYS A 90 -2.08 -8.54 -9.01
CA LYS A 90 -1.37 -9.50 -9.87
C LYS A 90 0.12 -9.59 -9.49
N LEU A 91 0.77 -8.46 -9.24
CA LEU A 91 2.16 -8.43 -8.79
C LEU A 91 2.32 -9.10 -7.43
N LEU A 92 1.42 -8.82 -6.50
CA LEU A 92 1.45 -9.41 -5.17
C LEU A 92 1.22 -10.93 -5.22
N ALA A 93 0.23 -11.40 -5.98
CA ALA A 93 -0.01 -12.82 -6.18
C ALA A 93 1.21 -13.53 -6.81
N GLY A 94 1.86 -12.88 -7.77
CA GLY A 94 3.11 -13.39 -8.37
C GLY A 94 4.26 -13.46 -7.38
N ALA A 95 4.45 -12.42 -6.57
CA ALA A 95 5.50 -12.37 -5.55
C ALA A 95 5.32 -13.48 -4.48
N PHE A 96 4.08 -13.78 -4.10
CA PHE A 96 3.74 -14.84 -3.15
C PHE A 96 3.53 -16.23 -3.79
N GLY A 97 3.76 -16.37 -5.10
CA GLY A 97 3.62 -17.66 -5.79
C GLY A 97 2.21 -18.26 -5.73
N LEU A 98 1.18 -17.43 -5.61
CA LEU A 98 -0.21 -17.90 -5.49
C LEU A 98 -0.65 -18.62 -6.76
N THR A 99 -1.26 -19.79 -6.58
CA THR A 99 -1.80 -20.56 -7.71
C THR A 99 -3.13 -19.97 -8.16
N PRO A 100 -3.31 -19.64 -9.45
CA PRO A 100 -4.59 -19.19 -9.96
C PRO A 100 -5.68 -20.23 -9.72
N ARG A 101 -6.86 -19.78 -9.30
CA ARG A 101 -8.03 -20.66 -9.25
C ARG A 101 -8.55 -20.84 -10.67
N HIS A 102 -8.49 -22.07 -11.17
CA HIS A 102 -9.23 -22.44 -12.38
C HIS A 102 -10.69 -22.66 -11.98
N THR A 103 -11.59 -21.86 -12.55
CA THR A 103 -13.05 -22.04 -12.49
C THR A 103 -13.56 -22.32 -13.87
#